data_AF-A0A4S2R586-F1
#
_entry.id   AF-A0A4S2R586-F1
#
_cell.length_a   1.000
_cell.length_b   1.000
_cell.length_c   1.000
_cell.angle_alpha   90.00
_cell.angle_beta   90.00
_cell.angle_gamma   90.00
#
_symmetry.space_group_name_H-M   'P 1'
#
loop_
_entity.id
_entity.type
_entity.pdbx_description
1 polymer ?
#
loop_
_entity_poly.entity_id
_entity_poly.type
_entity_poly.pdbx_seq_one_letter_code
_entity_poly.pdbx_strand_id
1 'polypeptide(L)'
;MNGPDAPNGQDPQEPDGSSGLPRVPPPRTAAEDGAWPPDPAALPPPRPENPGPAAPRSGGPVPPDAAPPRLAPLNAGPVPHGYSHGLLKSLLGAWALAACSAEETAAVEAHLTDCTGCADEALRLRDAVGLLHPEDGLDLDPMLRSEVLEGCLSRRPARIPVPEWATPYDAETARLDALLHDLAEVEWRAPVRLRWFDGLRHAERTTTVGGVLGHLSVVDGTVAATLGLPDPLHPEALRADARPSARTDPTARTEASWRTEPAARRARGQWRDQRHALIRTVSFGGDRTPGLPVPYGDFSLPMRDAFLDRAFECWVHAGDIADAIDYPYGPPAAPHLWRMLDLAARLLPVSLAARRRAGLASPARTLGAAGAPGRSLHLEVEGPGGGDWYVPLDSPGATGSPEHAVAHVALDGLEFCQLAAGHVAPEEAAAGHDGDREAVRDVLFAAASLSRM
;
A
#
# COMPACT_ATOMS: atom_id res chain seq x y z
N MET A 1 4.43 -56.72 -35.86
CA MET A 1 4.67 -58.17 -35.98
C MET A 1 6.15 -58.41 -35.72
N ASN A 2 6.42 -59.31 -34.77
CA ASN A 2 7.65 -60.06 -34.48
C ASN A 2 8.89 -59.28 -34.00
N GLY A 3 9.23 -59.44 -32.71
CA GLY A 3 10.58 -59.18 -32.12
C GLY A 3 11.61 -60.26 -32.52
N PRO A 4 12.63 -60.62 -31.70
CA PRO A 4 13.06 -60.12 -30.39
C PRO A 4 14.62 -60.02 -30.20
N ASP A 5 15.04 -59.79 -28.94
CA ASP A 5 16.27 -60.20 -28.22
C ASP A 5 17.68 -59.61 -28.49
N ALA A 6 18.32 -59.29 -27.36
CA ALA A 6 19.60 -58.61 -27.11
C ALA A 6 20.86 -59.50 -27.36
N PRO A 7 22.12 -58.99 -27.23
CA PRO A 7 22.73 -58.82 -25.90
C PRO A 7 23.83 -57.73 -25.71
N ASN A 8 23.95 -57.31 -24.45
CA ASN A 8 25.11 -56.89 -23.64
C ASN A 8 26.50 -56.65 -24.30
N GLY A 9 27.12 -55.50 -24.00
CA GLY A 9 28.54 -55.25 -24.31
C GLY A 9 29.09 -53.89 -23.87
N GLN A 10 29.73 -53.88 -22.69
CA GLN A 10 30.94 -53.12 -22.31
C GLN A 10 30.90 -51.58 -22.22
N ASP A 11 30.93 -51.09 -20.97
CA ASP A 11 31.41 -49.76 -20.57
C ASP A 11 32.90 -49.56 -20.88
N PRO A 12 33.30 -48.43 -21.51
CA PRO A 12 34.66 -47.94 -21.47
C PRO A 12 34.82 -46.81 -20.44
N GLN A 13 35.46 -47.18 -19.34
CA GLN A 13 36.35 -46.42 -18.46
C GLN A 13 36.72 -44.98 -18.91
N GLU A 14 36.36 -44.01 -18.06
CA GLU A 14 36.82 -42.62 -18.11
C GLU A 14 38.34 -42.50 -17.81
N PRO A 15 39.09 -41.65 -18.53
CA PRO A 15 40.41 -41.22 -18.09
C PRO A 15 40.32 -39.94 -17.23
N ASP A 16 40.71 -40.13 -15.98
CA ASP A 16 41.10 -39.09 -15.02
C ASP A 16 42.27 -38.25 -15.56
N GLY A 17 42.18 -36.93 -15.45
CA GLY A 17 43.11 -35.99 -16.07
C GLY A 17 42.91 -34.55 -15.62
N SER A 18 43.39 -34.24 -14.41
CA SER A 18 43.46 -32.87 -13.89
C SER A 18 44.48 -32.01 -14.66
N SER A 19 44.03 -30.89 -15.22
CA SER A 19 44.85 -29.69 -15.40
C SER A 19 43.95 -28.46 -15.39
N GLY A 20 43.45 -28.10 -14.21
CA GLY A 20 42.67 -26.87 -14.01
C GLY A 20 43.60 -25.67 -13.89
N LEU A 21 43.43 -24.67 -14.75
CA LEU A 21 44.00 -23.34 -14.57
C LEU A 21 43.51 -22.74 -13.23
N PRO A 22 44.30 -21.88 -12.56
CA PRO A 22 43.87 -21.20 -11.33
C PRO A 22 42.65 -20.34 -11.64
N ARG A 23 41.55 -20.53 -10.90
CA ARG A 23 40.31 -19.78 -11.08
C ARG A 23 40.09 -18.90 -9.87
N VAL A 24 39.85 -17.62 -10.09
CA VAL A 24 39.37 -16.69 -9.04
C VAL A 24 38.13 -17.31 -8.39
N PRO A 25 38.03 -17.35 -7.05
CA PRO A 25 36.80 -17.72 -6.37
C PRO A 25 35.68 -16.81 -6.90
N PRO A 26 34.55 -17.35 -7.39
CA PRO A 26 33.51 -16.50 -7.92
C PRO A 26 33.10 -15.47 -6.85
N PRO A 27 32.82 -14.21 -7.22
CA PRO A 27 32.05 -13.35 -6.34
C PRO A 27 30.77 -14.11 -5.96
N ARG A 28 30.24 -13.88 -4.75
CA ARG A 28 28.98 -14.48 -4.33
C ARG A 28 28.02 -14.42 -5.50
N THR A 29 27.50 -15.57 -5.94
CA THR A 29 26.31 -15.56 -6.78
C THR A 29 25.29 -14.71 -6.05
N ALA A 30 24.64 -13.78 -6.76
CA ALA A 30 23.42 -13.20 -6.24
C ALA A 30 22.52 -14.37 -5.80
N ALA A 31 21.73 -14.20 -4.75
CA ALA A 31 20.82 -15.25 -4.26
C ALA A 31 19.85 -15.79 -5.33
N GLU A 32 19.87 -15.22 -6.52
CA GLU A 32 19.03 -15.47 -7.68
C GLU A 32 19.58 -16.56 -8.63
N ASP A 33 20.86 -16.97 -8.52
CA ASP A 33 21.48 -17.97 -9.42
C ASP A 33 21.69 -19.37 -8.80
N GLY A 34 21.20 -19.57 -7.57
CA GLY A 34 21.08 -20.90 -6.96
C GLY A 34 19.71 -21.52 -7.28
N ALA A 35 19.67 -22.81 -7.60
CA ALA A 35 18.40 -23.55 -7.59
C ALA A 35 17.71 -23.35 -6.23
N TRP A 36 16.46 -22.92 -6.27
CA TRP A 36 15.59 -22.70 -5.11
C TRP A 36 15.72 -23.87 -4.10
N PRO A 37 15.93 -23.61 -2.80
CA PRO A 37 16.00 -24.68 -1.81
C PRO A 37 14.67 -25.47 -1.80
N PRO A 38 14.69 -26.80 -1.63
CA PRO A 38 13.47 -27.58 -1.53
C PRO A 38 12.60 -27.12 -0.36
N ASP A 39 11.30 -27.39 -0.50
CA ASP A 39 10.20 -27.05 0.42
C ASP A 39 10.59 -27.12 1.92
N PRO A 40 10.38 -26.04 2.71
CA PRO A 40 10.68 -26.00 4.15
C PRO A 40 9.88 -27.02 4.98
N ALA A 41 8.90 -27.71 4.40
CA ALA A 41 8.17 -28.81 5.04
C ALA A 41 9.03 -30.05 5.39
N ALA A 42 10.30 -30.12 4.96
CA ALA A 42 11.18 -31.26 5.21
C ALA A 42 12.18 -31.10 6.37
N LEU A 43 12.19 -29.95 7.08
CA LEU A 43 13.09 -29.73 8.22
C LEU A 43 12.39 -30.00 9.56
N PRO A 44 13.02 -30.76 10.49
CA PRO A 44 12.49 -30.91 11.84
C PRO A 44 12.52 -29.56 12.58
N PRO A 45 11.54 -29.29 13.47
CA PRO A 45 11.45 -28.00 14.16
C PRO A 45 12.66 -27.78 15.10
N PRO A 46 13.20 -26.55 15.18
CA PRO A 46 14.26 -26.23 16.12
C PRO A 46 13.72 -26.27 17.57
N ARG A 47 14.59 -26.67 18.50
CA ARG A 47 14.28 -26.68 19.94
C ARG A 47 14.23 -25.25 20.49
N PRO A 48 13.39 -24.97 21.50
CA PRO A 48 13.33 -23.64 22.10
C PRO A 48 14.59 -23.36 22.92
N GLU A 49 15.28 -22.26 22.60
CA GLU A 49 16.35 -21.70 23.42
C GLU A 49 15.82 -20.63 24.35
N ASN A 50 16.42 -20.55 25.55
CA ASN A 50 16.04 -19.62 26.61
C ASN A 50 16.50 -18.17 26.28
N PRO A 51 15.73 -17.15 26.68
CA PRO A 51 16.08 -15.76 26.40
C PRO A 51 17.25 -15.28 27.29
N GLY A 52 18.36 -14.88 26.65
CA GLY A 52 19.45 -14.12 27.26
C GLY A 52 19.13 -12.61 27.32
N PRO A 53 19.80 -11.83 28.20
CA PRO A 53 19.39 -10.46 28.50
C PRO A 53 19.81 -9.46 27.42
N ALA A 54 18.95 -8.45 27.21
CA ALA A 54 19.12 -7.37 26.24
C ALA A 54 20.29 -6.43 26.58
N ALA A 55 21.11 -6.11 25.57
CA ALA A 55 22.14 -5.07 25.63
C ALA A 55 21.58 -3.69 25.18
N PRO A 56 22.10 -2.58 25.73
CA PRO A 56 21.56 -1.24 25.49
C PRO A 56 22.02 -0.64 24.16
N ARG A 57 21.09 0.07 23.49
CA ARG A 57 21.35 0.85 22.28
C ARG A 57 21.91 2.23 22.65
N SER A 58 23.10 2.56 22.16
CA SER A 58 23.67 3.91 22.22
C SER A 58 23.70 4.52 20.82
N GLY A 59 22.74 5.39 20.53
CA GLY A 59 22.71 6.22 19.33
C GLY A 59 23.44 7.55 19.56
N GLY A 60 24.39 7.87 18.69
CA GLY A 60 24.96 9.21 18.54
C GLY A 60 24.75 9.71 17.11
N PRO A 61 24.61 11.04 16.87
CA PRO A 61 24.25 11.58 15.56
C PRO A 61 25.45 11.65 14.61
N VAL A 62 25.23 11.24 13.35
CA VAL A 62 26.17 11.40 12.23
C VAL A 62 25.81 12.69 11.46
N PRO A 63 26.76 13.60 11.16
CA PRO A 63 26.50 14.82 10.40
C PRO A 63 26.32 14.54 8.89
N PRO A 64 25.65 15.43 8.13
CA PRO A 64 25.23 15.17 6.76
C PRO A 64 26.42 15.25 5.79
N ASP A 65 26.62 14.19 5.01
CA ASP A 65 27.71 14.11 4.03
C ASP A 65 27.27 14.61 2.65
N ALA A 66 28.22 15.25 1.98
CA ALA A 66 28.05 15.97 0.72
C ALA A 66 27.77 15.03 -0.47
N ALA A 67 27.05 15.55 -1.47
CA ALA A 67 26.68 14.81 -2.68
C ALA A 67 27.91 14.23 -3.42
N PRO A 68 27.89 12.96 -3.86
CA PRO A 68 29.00 12.38 -4.61
C PRO A 68 29.02 12.88 -6.07
N PRO A 69 30.21 13.02 -6.70
CA PRO A 69 30.30 13.44 -8.08
C PRO A 69 29.84 12.32 -9.03
N ARG A 70 29.24 12.74 -10.15
CA ARG A 70 28.76 11.85 -11.22
C ARG A 70 29.92 11.08 -11.86
N LEU A 71 29.90 9.76 -11.77
CA LEU A 71 30.86 8.88 -12.44
C LEU A 71 30.54 8.80 -13.94
N ALA A 72 31.52 9.15 -14.77
CA ALA A 72 31.55 8.86 -16.19
C ALA A 72 31.78 7.34 -16.42
N PRO A 73 31.37 6.77 -17.57
CA PRO A 73 31.54 5.35 -17.84
C PRO A 73 33.03 4.95 -17.81
N LEU A 74 33.36 3.95 -16.99
CA LEU A 74 34.69 3.36 -16.89
C LEU A 74 35.00 2.60 -18.17
N ASN A 75 35.76 3.24 -19.07
CA ASN A 75 36.57 2.48 -20.02
C ASN A 75 37.59 1.68 -19.21
N ALA A 76 37.59 0.35 -19.37
CA ALA A 76 38.64 -0.53 -18.89
C ALA A 76 39.94 -0.21 -19.66
N GLY A 77 40.64 0.83 -19.22
CA GLY A 77 42.02 1.08 -19.62
C GLY A 77 42.95 0.05 -18.99
N PRO A 78 44.11 -0.24 -19.61
CA PRO A 78 45.09 -1.16 -19.06
C PRO A 78 45.56 -0.69 -17.67
N VAL A 79 45.65 -1.63 -16.73
CA VAL A 79 46.03 -1.40 -15.33
C VAL A 79 47.35 -0.62 -15.24
N PRO A 80 47.44 0.46 -14.44
CA PRO A 80 48.69 1.20 -14.26
C PRO A 80 49.80 0.26 -13.78
N HIS A 81 50.96 0.33 -14.44
CA HIS A 81 52.18 -0.40 -14.08
C HIS A 81 52.80 0.14 -12.78
N GLY A 82 52.14 -0.07 -11.64
CA GLY A 82 52.58 0.47 -10.34
C GLY A 82 52.51 -0.49 -9.16
N TYR A 83 51.72 -1.55 -9.24
CA TYR A 83 51.54 -2.47 -8.13
C TYR A 83 52.53 -3.63 -8.22
N SER A 84 53.50 -3.64 -7.29
CA SER A 84 54.36 -4.81 -7.12
C SER A 84 53.56 -5.98 -6.52
N HIS A 85 53.97 -7.22 -6.82
CA HIS A 85 53.38 -8.41 -6.22
C HIS A 85 53.39 -8.35 -4.68
N GLY A 86 54.45 -7.81 -4.07
CA GLY A 86 54.53 -7.64 -2.62
C GLY A 86 53.48 -6.67 -2.05
N LEU A 87 53.20 -5.59 -2.78
CA LEU A 87 52.16 -4.62 -2.41
C LEU A 87 50.76 -5.27 -2.51
N LEU A 88 50.46 -5.95 -3.62
CA LEU A 88 49.18 -6.63 -3.81
C LEU A 88 48.96 -7.75 -2.78
N LYS A 89 50.01 -8.50 -2.46
CA LYS A 89 49.99 -9.49 -1.39
C LYS A 89 49.70 -8.86 -0.02
N SER A 90 50.24 -7.66 0.26
CA SER A 90 49.96 -6.95 1.53
C SER A 90 48.52 -6.44 1.63
N LEU A 91 47.86 -6.19 0.48
CA LEU A 91 46.47 -5.74 0.43
C LEU A 91 45.45 -6.87 0.64
N LEU A 92 45.85 -8.15 0.58
CA LEU A 92 44.91 -9.28 0.69
C LEU A 92 44.07 -9.26 1.97
N GLY A 93 44.65 -8.83 3.10
CA GLY A 93 43.92 -8.71 4.36
C GLY A 93 42.89 -7.58 4.35
N ALA A 94 43.24 -6.41 3.82
CA ALA A 94 42.32 -5.28 3.66
C ALA A 94 41.22 -5.60 2.64
N TRP A 95 41.58 -6.28 1.55
CA TRP A 95 40.64 -6.76 0.55
C TRP A 95 39.67 -7.80 1.13
N ALA A 96 40.15 -8.74 1.96
CA ALA A 96 39.32 -9.72 2.64
C ALA A 96 38.28 -9.07 3.58
N LEU A 97 38.61 -7.91 4.15
CA LEU A 97 37.73 -7.10 5.00
C LEU A 97 36.89 -6.06 4.23
N ALA A 98 36.92 -6.07 2.89
CA ALA A 98 36.27 -5.06 2.05
C ALA A 98 36.67 -3.60 2.39
N ALA A 99 37.91 -3.40 2.86
CA ALA A 99 38.45 -2.12 3.29
C ALA A 99 39.37 -1.45 2.24
N CYS A 100 39.51 -2.05 1.06
CA CYS A 100 40.27 -1.46 -0.06
C CYS A 100 39.43 -0.42 -0.81
N SER A 101 40.11 0.57 -1.41
CA SER A 101 39.49 1.43 -2.41
C SER A 101 39.05 0.64 -3.66
N ALA A 102 38.21 1.24 -4.51
CA ALA A 102 37.77 0.60 -5.76
C ALA A 102 38.94 0.28 -6.71
N GLU A 103 39.96 1.14 -6.77
CA GLU A 103 41.16 0.94 -7.59
C GLU A 103 42.02 -0.22 -7.07
N GLU A 104 42.25 -0.28 -5.76
CA GLU A 104 43.00 -1.37 -5.12
C GLU A 104 42.27 -2.71 -5.23
N THR A 105 40.93 -2.70 -5.09
CA THR A 105 40.11 -3.90 -5.24
C THR A 105 40.25 -4.49 -6.63
N ALA A 106 40.12 -3.67 -7.67
CA ALA A 106 40.30 -4.11 -9.06
C ALA A 106 41.72 -4.63 -9.33
N ALA A 107 42.75 -3.97 -8.76
CA ALA A 107 44.13 -4.40 -8.91
C ALA A 107 44.42 -5.74 -8.21
N VAL A 108 43.86 -5.96 -7.02
CA VAL A 108 43.97 -7.22 -6.28
C VAL A 108 43.23 -8.34 -7.03
N GLU A 109 42.00 -8.12 -7.48
CA GLU A 109 41.22 -9.14 -8.21
C GLU A 109 41.88 -9.56 -9.52
N ALA A 110 42.43 -8.60 -10.27
CA ALA A 110 43.24 -8.92 -11.45
C ALA A 110 44.45 -9.80 -11.06
N HIS A 111 45.15 -9.45 -9.98
CA HIS A 111 46.30 -10.21 -9.50
C HIS A 111 45.96 -11.64 -9.04
N LEU A 112 44.82 -11.84 -8.38
CA LEU A 112 44.37 -13.16 -7.92
C LEU A 112 44.10 -14.12 -9.09
N THR A 113 43.80 -13.60 -10.28
CA THR A 113 43.63 -14.41 -11.50
C THR A 113 44.97 -15.03 -11.95
N ASP A 114 46.07 -14.32 -11.72
CA ASP A 114 47.39 -14.66 -12.25
C ASP A 114 48.33 -15.29 -11.20
N CYS A 115 47.95 -15.31 -9.91
CA CYS A 115 48.78 -15.81 -8.82
C CYS A 115 48.03 -16.76 -7.87
N THR A 116 48.30 -18.07 -8.03
CA THR A 116 47.73 -19.14 -7.20
C THR A 116 47.99 -18.95 -5.71
N GLY A 117 49.22 -18.63 -5.32
CA GLY A 117 49.57 -18.47 -3.90
C GLY A 117 48.85 -17.31 -3.23
N CYS A 118 48.58 -16.22 -3.96
CA CYS A 118 47.76 -15.12 -3.44
C CYS A 118 46.28 -15.46 -3.44
N ALA A 119 45.78 -16.23 -4.41
CA ALA A 119 44.39 -16.70 -4.43
C ALA A 119 44.08 -17.63 -3.25
N ASP A 120 44.98 -18.57 -2.96
CA ASP A 120 44.85 -19.49 -1.82
C ASP A 120 44.89 -18.72 -0.48
N GLU A 121 45.79 -17.75 -0.37
CA GLU A 121 45.87 -16.90 0.83
C GLU A 121 44.64 -16.00 0.98
N ALA A 122 44.13 -15.43 -0.12
CA ALA A 122 42.93 -14.62 -0.12
C ALA A 122 41.69 -15.41 0.31
N LEU A 123 41.58 -16.68 -0.10
CA LEU A 123 40.54 -17.61 0.36
C LEU A 123 40.64 -17.84 1.87
N ARG A 124 41.83 -18.19 2.37
CA ARG A 124 42.05 -18.40 3.81
C ARG A 124 41.73 -17.17 4.65
N LEU A 125 42.12 -15.99 4.17
CA LEU A 125 41.83 -14.73 4.83
C LEU A 125 40.32 -14.44 4.84
N ARG A 126 39.59 -14.70 3.75
CA ARG A 126 38.13 -14.58 3.73
C ARG A 126 37.43 -15.55 4.67
N ASP A 127 37.89 -16.80 4.73
CA ASP A 127 37.38 -17.80 5.66
C ASP A 127 37.62 -17.36 7.12
N ALA A 128 38.80 -16.78 7.41
CA ALA A 128 39.14 -16.25 8.73
C ALA A 128 38.32 -15.01 9.11
N VAL A 129 37.99 -14.12 8.15
CA VAL A 129 37.08 -12.98 8.40
C VAL A 129 35.70 -13.45 8.83
N GLY A 130 35.21 -14.57 8.27
CA GLY A 130 33.95 -15.19 8.70
C GLY A 130 33.93 -15.62 10.18
N LEU A 131 35.10 -15.91 10.76
CA LEU A 131 35.25 -16.27 12.19
C LEU A 131 35.38 -15.04 13.11
N LEU A 132 35.65 -13.86 12.54
CA LEU A 132 35.79 -12.59 13.27
C LEU A 132 34.47 -11.82 13.35
N HIS A 133 33.51 -12.14 12.48
CA HIS A 133 32.17 -11.59 12.58
C HIS A 133 31.43 -12.24 13.76
N PRO A 134 30.81 -11.45 14.65
CA PRO A 134 29.75 -11.95 15.51
C PRO A 134 28.70 -12.63 14.62
N GLU A 135 28.01 -13.65 15.12
CA GLU A 135 26.81 -14.15 14.44
C GLU A 135 25.76 -13.04 14.44
N ASP A 136 25.79 -12.20 13.41
CA ASP A 136 24.75 -11.23 13.13
C ASP A 136 23.48 -12.02 12.81
N GLY A 137 22.39 -11.71 13.50
CA GLY A 137 21.10 -12.34 13.23
C GLY A 137 20.74 -12.24 11.75
N LEU A 138 20.27 -13.33 11.16
CA LEU A 138 19.85 -13.39 9.75
C LEU A 138 18.58 -12.56 9.46
N ASP A 139 18.02 -11.92 10.48
CA ASP A 139 16.87 -11.05 10.36
C ASP A 139 17.29 -9.73 9.69
N LEU A 140 16.91 -9.60 8.43
CA LEU A 140 17.03 -8.33 7.70
C LEU A 140 16.14 -7.28 8.36
N ASP A 141 16.60 -6.03 8.37
CA ASP A 141 15.76 -4.91 8.78
C ASP A 141 14.46 -4.92 7.93
N PRO A 142 13.27 -4.94 8.54
CA PRO A 142 12.00 -4.89 7.79
C PRO A 142 11.90 -3.71 6.83
N MET A 143 12.63 -2.62 7.09
CA MET A 143 12.70 -1.42 6.24
C MET A 143 13.66 -1.56 5.06
N LEU A 144 14.58 -2.54 5.06
CA LEU A 144 15.61 -2.71 4.04
C LEU A 144 15.01 -2.77 2.63
N ARG A 145 13.90 -3.51 2.46
CA ARG A 145 13.23 -3.61 1.15
C ARG A 145 12.77 -2.23 0.67
N SER A 146 12.15 -1.44 1.55
CA SER A 146 11.63 -0.11 1.22
C SER A 146 12.77 0.84 0.87
N GLU A 147 13.84 0.85 1.67
CA GLU A 147 15.04 1.66 1.43
C GLU A 147 15.74 1.30 0.12
N VAL A 148 15.86 0.00 -0.19
CA VAL A 148 16.45 -0.48 -1.45
C VAL A 148 15.58 -0.06 -2.64
N LEU A 149 14.25 -0.19 -2.53
CA LEU A 149 13.33 0.24 -3.59
C LEU A 149 13.35 1.76 -3.79
N GLU A 150 13.37 2.54 -2.72
CA GLU A 150 13.50 4.00 -2.77
C GLU A 150 14.84 4.42 -3.39
N GLY A 151 15.95 3.80 -2.99
CA GLY A 151 17.25 3.99 -3.59
C GLY A 151 17.27 3.63 -5.08
N CYS A 152 16.58 2.57 -5.48
CA CYS A 152 16.44 2.19 -6.89
C CYS A 152 15.59 3.19 -7.68
N LEU A 153 14.44 3.62 -7.15
CA LEU A 153 13.52 4.54 -7.82
C LEU A 153 14.06 5.98 -7.91
N SER A 154 14.84 6.42 -6.93
CA SER A 154 15.55 7.71 -6.98
C SER A 154 16.62 7.74 -8.07
N ARG A 155 17.31 6.62 -8.31
CA ARG A 155 18.28 6.47 -9.42
C ARG A 155 17.59 6.29 -10.77
N ARG A 156 16.49 5.54 -10.81
CA ARG A 156 15.73 5.24 -12.02
C ARG A 156 14.23 5.39 -11.75
N PRO A 157 13.67 6.58 -12.00
CA PRO A 157 12.24 6.81 -11.84
C PRO A 157 11.39 5.85 -12.70
N ALA A 158 10.19 5.54 -12.21
CA ALA A 158 9.22 4.76 -12.97
C ALA A 158 8.91 5.46 -14.30
N ARG A 159 8.98 4.72 -15.41
CA ARG A 159 8.69 5.26 -16.76
C ARG A 159 7.26 5.81 -16.84
N ILE A 160 6.33 5.16 -16.15
CA ILE A 160 4.92 5.55 -16.05
C ILE A 160 4.61 5.56 -14.54
N PRO A 161 4.65 6.72 -13.88
CA PRO A 161 4.31 6.82 -12.46
C PRO A 161 2.80 6.72 -12.24
N VAL A 162 2.41 6.24 -11.06
CA VAL A 162 1.02 6.35 -10.60
C VAL A 162 0.70 7.83 -10.35
N PRO A 163 -0.43 8.36 -10.84
CA PRO A 163 -0.81 9.74 -10.58
C PRO A 163 -0.96 10.01 -9.09
N GLU A 164 -0.48 11.17 -8.62
CA GLU A 164 -0.47 11.51 -7.20
C GLU A 164 -1.86 11.36 -6.53
N TRP A 165 -2.92 11.78 -7.21
CA TRP A 165 -4.30 11.68 -6.71
C TRP A 165 -4.82 10.24 -6.62
N ALA A 166 -4.20 9.28 -7.30
CA ALA A 166 -4.53 7.85 -7.24
C ALA A 166 -3.66 7.07 -6.24
N THR A 167 -2.59 7.68 -5.71
CA THR A 167 -1.66 7.02 -4.77
C THR A 167 -2.33 6.48 -3.49
N PRO A 168 -3.34 7.14 -2.89
CA PRO A 168 -4.02 6.56 -1.73
C PRO A 168 -4.75 5.26 -2.07
N TYR A 169 -5.44 5.19 -3.21
CA TYR A 169 -6.14 3.98 -3.64
C TYR A 169 -5.16 2.83 -3.93
N ASP A 170 -4.04 3.11 -4.60
CA ASP A 170 -2.99 2.11 -4.85
C ASP A 170 -2.44 1.55 -3.52
N ALA A 171 -2.15 2.43 -2.56
CA ALA A 171 -1.63 2.04 -1.25
C ALA A 171 -2.64 1.21 -0.43
N GLU A 172 -3.87 1.67 -0.27
CA GLU A 172 -4.86 0.97 0.57
C GLU A 172 -5.28 -0.37 -0.05
N THR A 173 -5.39 -0.46 -1.38
CA THR A 173 -5.64 -1.75 -2.04
C THR A 173 -4.45 -2.69 -1.92
N ALA A 174 -3.20 -2.20 -1.95
CA ALA A 174 -2.02 -3.03 -1.70
C ALA A 174 -1.98 -3.54 -0.26
N ARG A 175 -2.35 -2.72 0.71
CA ARG A 175 -2.42 -3.11 2.13
C ARG A 175 -3.50 -4.16 2.37
N LEU A 176 -4.71 -3.98 1.81
CA LEU A 176 -5.76 -4.99 1.89
C LEU A 176 -5.32 -6.29 1.20
N ASP A 177 -4.72 -6.23 0.02
CA ASP A 177 -4.24 -7.42 -0.69
C ASP A 177 -3.14 -8.18 0.07
N ALA A 178 -2.30 -7.49 0.84
CA ALA A 178 -1.34 -8.10 1.76
C ALA A 178 -2.06 -8.82 2.92
N LEU A 179 -3.02 -8.16 3.59
CA LEU A 179 -3.86 -8.82 4.60
C LEU A 179 -4.53 -10.08 4.04
N LEU A 180 -5.13 -10.00 2.85
CA LEU A 180 -5.79 -11.14 2.19
C LEU A 180 -4.82 -12.25 1.76
N HIS A 181 -3.53 -11.94 1.63
CA HIS A 181 -2.49 -12.93 1.34
C HIS A 181 -2.28 -13.89 2.50
N ASP A 182 -2.32 -13.35 3.71
CA ASP A 182 -1.96 -14.08 4.92
C ASP A 182 -3.15 -14.88 5.50
N LEU A 183 -4.36 -14.68 4.97
CA LEU A 183 -5.57 -15.35 5.46
C LEU A 183 -5.56 -16.87 5.25
N ALA A 184 -5.81 -17.59 6.34
CA ALA A 184 -6.14 -19.01 6.34
C ALA A 184 -7.54 -19.27 5.78
N GLU A 185 -7.79 -20.48 5.27
CA GLU A 185 -9.08 -20.87 4.67
C GLU A 185 -10.30 -20.72 5.61
N VAL A 186 -10.11 -20.78 6.92
CA VAL A 186 -11.18 -20.57 7.91
C VAL A 186 -11.52 -19.09 8.07
N GLU A 187 -10.54 -18.20 8.00
CA GLU A 187 -10.67 -16.76 8.18
C GLU A 187 -11.45 -16.13 7.02
N TRP A 188 -11.35 -16.70 5.81
CA TRP A 188 -12.21 -16.33 4.68
C TRP A 188 -13.72 -16.49 4.97
N ARG A 189 -14.09 -17.33 5.94
CA ARG A 189 -15.49 -17.56 6.36
C ARG A 189 -15.85 -16.82 7.66
N ALA A 190 -14.93 -16.04 8.22
CA ALA A 190 -15.20 -15.25 9.41
C ALA A 190 -16.36 -14.27 9.16
N PRO A 191 -17.29 -14.11 10.12
CA PRO A 191 -18.38 -13.15 9.99
C PRO A 191 -17.85 -11.73 10.11
N VAL A 192 -17.87 -10.98 9.01
CA VAL A 192 -17.49 -9.57 8.97
C VAL A 192 -18.75 -8.73 9.20
N ARG A 193 -18.74 -7.87 10.23
CA ARG A 193 -19.86 -6.98 10.56
C ARG A 193 -19.61 -5.60 9.97
N LEU A 194 -20.33 -5.29 8.90
CA LEU A 194 -20.35 -3.98 8.28
C LEU A 194 -21.32 -3.06 9.04
N ARG A 195 -20.94 -1.78 9.17
CA ARG A 195 -21.73 -0.73 9.82
C ARG A 195 -21.77 0.50 8.93
N TRP A 196 -22.89 1.20 8.91
CA TRP A 196 -23.04 2.49 8.25
C TRP A 196 -24.21 3.25 8.87
N PHE A 197 -24.37 4.52 8.52
CA PHE A 197 -25.49 5.35 8.94
C PHE A 197 -26.49 5.52 7.78
N ASP A 198 -27.73 5.08 7.96
CA ASP A 198 -28.76 5.10 6.90
C ASP A 198 -29.41 6.48 6.66
N GLY A 199 -28.85 7.52 7.30
CA GLY A 199 -29.37 8.88 7.32
C GLY A 199 -30.25 9.18 8.54
N LEU A 200 -30.77 8.17 9.23
CA LEU A 200 -31.57 8.29 10.45
C LEU A 200 -30.93 7.59 11.64
N ARG A 201 -30.38 6.40 11.43
CA ARG A 201 -29.84 5.52 12.46
C ARG A 201 -28.67 4.71 11.93
N HIS A 202 -27.92 4.12 12.84
CA HIS A 202 -27.00 3.05 12.49
C HIS A 202 -27.74 1.85 11.93
N ALA A 203 -27.16 1.32 10.87
CA ALA A 203 -27.51 0.06 10.27
C ALA A 203 -26.27 -0.84 10.27
N GLU A 204 -26.51 -2.13 10.35
CA GLU A 204 -25.46 -3.13 10.34
C GLU A 204 -25.87 -4.32 9.48
N ARG A 205 -24.87 -5.02 8.96
CA ARG A 205 -25.06 -6.27 8.25
C ARG A 205 -23.84 -7.16 8.40
N THR A 206 -24.09 -8.44 8.62
CA THR A 206 -23.03 -9.45 8.62
C THR A 206 -22.87 -10.05 7.22
N THR A 207 -21.62 -10.22 6.81
CA THR A 207 -21.21 -10.84 5.55
C THR A 207 -19.92 -11.64 5.74
N THR A 208 -19.31 -12.12 4.66
CA THR A 208 -18.00 -12.79 4.66
C THR A 208 -16.93 -11.88 4.06
N VAL A 209 -15.65 -12.25 4.18
CA VAL A 209 -14.56 -11.56 3.46
C VAL A 209 -14.83 -11.52 1.96
N GLY A 210 -15.35 -12.61 1.38
CA GLY A 210 -15.76 -12.66 -0.02
C GLY A 210 -16.88 -11.66 -0.35
N GLY A 211 -17.84 -11.50 0.56
CA GLY A 211 -18.90 -10.50 0.45
C GLY A 211 -18.38 -9.06 0.52
N VAL A 212 -17.40 -8.76 1.36
CA VAL A 212 -16.73 -7.44 1.40
C VAL A 212 -16.00 -7.15 0.10
N LEU A 213 -15.25 -8.12 -0.44
CA LEU A 213 -14.60 -7.97 -1.75
C LEU A 213 -15.62 -7.80 -2.87
N GLY A 214 -16.74 -8.54 -2.80
CA GLY A 214 -17.86 -8.39 -3.72
C GLY A 214 -18.48 -6.98 -3.68
N HIS A 215 -18.57 -6.36 -2.50
CA HIS A 215 -18.99 -4.96 -2.33
C HIS A 215 -17.96 -4.01 -2.97
N LEU A 216 -16.69 -4.09 -2.56
CA LEU A 216 -15.63 -3.21 -3.06
C LEU A 216 -15.54 -3.27 -4.59
N SER A 217 -15.54 -4.47 -5.17
CA SER A 217 -15.47 -4.67 -6.62
C SER A 217 -16.63 -4.04 -7.37
N VAL A 218 -17.88 -4.22 -6.91
CA VAL A 218 -19.02 -3.65 -7.65
C VAL A 218 -19.11 -2.14 -7.51
N VAL A 219 -18.71 -1.56 -6.39
CA VAL A 219 -18.67 -0.09 -6.27
C VAL A 219 -17.51 0.48 -7.09
N ASP A 220 -16.31 -0.11 -7.04
CA ASP A 220 -15.18 0.23 -7.94
C ASP A 220 -15.55 0.04 -9.42
N GLY A 221 -16.55 -0.80 -9.71
CA GLY A 221 -17.13 -0.99 -11.03
C GLY A 221 -17.70 0.29 -11.66
N THR A 222 -18.17 1.26 -10.87
CA THR A 222 -18.65 2.55 -11.40
C THR A 222 -17.48 3.39 -11.95
N VAL A 223 -16.34 3.35 -11.26
CA VAL A 223 -15.08 3.96 -11.70
C VAL A 223 -14.57 3.25 -12.95
N ALA A 224 -14.56 1.92 -12.94
CA ALA A 224 -14.14 1.08 -14.06
C ALA A 224 -14.96 1.39 -15.33
N ALA A 225 -16.30 1.40 -15.21
CA ALA A 225 -17.19 1.71 -16.32
C ALA A 225 -16.96 3.13 -16.88
N THR A 226 -16.71 4.11 -16.02
CA THR A 226 -16.40 5.50 -16.44
C THR A 226 -15.08 5.58 -17.22
N LEU A 227 -14.12 4.71 -16.92
CA LEU A 227 -12.86 4.56 -17.64
C LEU A 227 -12.96 3.66 -18.89
N GLY A 228 -14.14 3.12 -19.19
CA GLY A 228 -14.36 2.19 -20.31
C GLY A 228 -13.84 0.78 -20.07
N LEU A 229 -13.57 0.42 -18.81
CA LEU A 229 -13.20 -0.93 -18.39
C LEU A 229 -14.46 -1.80 -18.15
N PRO A 230 -14.32 -3.13 -18.14
CA PRO A 230 -15.44 -4.02 -17.81
C PRO A 230 -16.03 -3.73 -16.42
N ASP A 231 -17.36 -3.70 -16.32
CA ASP A 231 -18.09 -3.65 -15.05
C ASP A 231 -18.23 -5.08 -14.48
N PRO A 232 -17.77 -5.37 -13.25
CA PRO A 232 -17.93 -6.68 -12.64
C PRO A 232 -19.39 -7.02 -12.30
N LEU A 233 -20.28 -6.04 -12.18
CA LEU A 233 -21.70 -6.28 -11.97
C LEU A 233 -22.38 -6.59 -13.31
N HIS A 234 -22.93 -7.80 -13.45
CA HIS A 234 -23.64 -8.18 -14.67
C HIS A 234 -24.85 -7.26 -14.90
N PRO A 235 -25.15 -6.81 -16.15
CA PRO A 235 -26.24 -5.88 -16.42
C PRO A 235 -27.63 -6.35 -15.95
N GLU A 236 -27.82 -7.67 -15.83
CA GLU A 236 -29.06 -8.32 -15.40
C GLU A 236 -29.12 -8.57 -13.88
N ALA A 237 -28.07 -8.25 -13.13
CA ALA A 237 -28.04 -8.44 -11.68
C ALA A 237 -28.97 -7.46 -10.93
N LEU A 238 -29.27 -6.33 -11.55
CA LEU A 238 -30.23 -5.36 -11.05
C LEU A 238 -31.66 -5.76 -11.46
N ARG A 239 -32.62 -5.48 -10.59
CA ARG A 239 -34.03 -5.77 -10.88
C ARG A 239 -34.50 -4.96 -12.09
N ALA A 240 -35.34 -5.57 -12.92
CA ALA A 240 -35.84 -4.95 -14.15
C ALA A 240 -36.64 -3.65 -13.91
N ASP A 241 -37.26 -3.51 -12.74
CA ASP A 241 -38.03 -2.35 -12.28
C ASP A 241 -37.18 -1.32 -11.51
N ALA A 242 -35.87 -1.55 -11.36
CA ALA A 242 -34.99 -0.62 -10.67
C ALA A 242 -34.89 0.70 -11.44
N ARG A 243 -34.79 1.81 -10.68
CA ARG A 243 -34.57 3.14 -11.26
C ARG A 243 -33.26 3.16 -12.05
N PRO A 244 -33.13 3.98 -13.12
CA PRO A 244 -31.89 4.08 -13.87
C PRO A 244 -30.65 4.39 -13.01
N SER A 245 -30.79 5.23 -11.98
CA SER A 245 -29.70 5.56 -11.04
C SER A 245 -29.23 4.38 -10.19
N ALA A 246 -30.04 3.32 -10.05
CA ALA A 246 -29.64 2.10 -9.33
C ALA A 246 -28.45 1.38 -9.99
N ARG A 247 -28.15 1.67 -11.27
CA ARG A 247 -26.98 1.13 -11.97
C ARG A 247 -25.67 1.70 -11.47
N THR A 248 -25.70 2.87 -10.88
CA THR A 248 -24.52 3.60 -10.40
C THR A 248 -24.59 3.88 -8.90
N ASP A 249 -25.70 3.53 -8.26
CA ASP A 249 -25.90 3.62 -6.81
C ASP A 249 -25.11 2.51 -6.08
N PRO A 250 -24.16 2.86 -5.18
CA PRO A 250 -23.35 1.87 -4.45
C PRO A 250 -24.19 0.81 -3.74
N THR A 251 -25.22 1.22 -2.99
CA THR A 251 -26.04 0.31 -2.19
C THR A 251 -26.83 -0.68 -3.05
N ALA A 252 -27.46 -0.21 -4.13
CA ALA A 252 -28.17 -1.09 -5.06
C ALA A 252 -27.23 -2.10 -5.74
N ARG A 253 -25.99 -1.69 -6.07
CA ARG A 253 -24.96 -2.55 -6.66
C ARG A 253 -24.46 -3.59 -5.66
N THR A 254 -24.18 -3.19 -4.42
CA THR A 254 -23.79 -4.08 -3.32
C THR A 254 -24.86 -5.14 -3.07
N GLU A 255 -26.13 -4.73 -2.95
CA GLU A 255 -27.25 -5.66 -2.73
C GLU A 255 -27.48 -6.61 -3.90
N ALA A 256 -27.15 -6.21 -5.14
CA ALA A 256 -27.20 -7.10 -6.29
C ALA A 256 -26.04 -8.12 -6.27
N SER A 257 -24.83 -7.68 -5.89
CA SER A 257 -23.64 -8.53 -5.75
C SER A 257 -23.84 -9.64 -4.71
N TRP A 258 -24.37 -9.29 -3.54
CA TRP A 258 -24.56 -10.27 -2.45
C TRP A 258 -25.64 -11.32 -2.74
N ARG A 259 -26.51 -11.14 -3.75
CA ARG A 259 -27.47 -12.18 -4.15
C ARG A 259 -26.83 -13.34 -4.91
N THR A 260 -25.65 -13.15 -5.48
CA THR A 260 -24.97 -14.13 -6.35
C THR A 260 -23.67 -14.66 -5.74
N GLU A 261 -23.33 -14.23 -4.51
CA GLU A 261 -22.10 -14.43 -3.72
C GLU A 261 -21.05 -15.35 -4.37
N PRO A 262 -19.99 -14.80 -5.00
CA PRO A 262 -18.94 -15.62 -5.60
C PRO A 262 -18.07 -16.28 -4.52
N ALA A 263 -17.45 -17.42 -4.85
CA ALA A 263 -16.50 -18.08 -3.96
C ALA A 263 -15.34 -17.12 -3.57
N ALA A 264 -15.03 -17.07 -2.27
CA ALA A 264 -14.11 -16.09 -1.67
C ALA A 264 -12.76 -15.91 -2.39
N ARG A 265 -12.07 -17.01 -2.73
CA ARG A 265 -10.79 -16.95 -3.45
C ARG A 265 -10.90 -16.39 -4.88
N ARG A 266 -12.03 -16.66 -5.56
CA ARG A 266 -12.30 -16.08 -6.88
C ARG A 266 -12.55 -14.59 -6.78
N ALA A 267 -13.23 -14.13 -5.72
CA ALA A 267 -13.47 -12.72 -5.46
C ALA A 267 -12.15 -11.95 -5.31
N ARG A 268 -11.16 -12.48 -4.57
CA ARG A 268 -9.84 -11.86 -4.45
C ARG A 268 -9.13 -11.68 -5.79
N GLY A 269 -9.08 -12.74 -6.62
CA GLY A 269 -8.44 -12.66 -7.92
C GLY A 269 -9.08 -11.60 -8.83
N GLN A 270 -10.41 -11.61 -8.91
CA GLN A 270 -11.17 -10.64 -9.72
C GLN A 270 -10.99 -9.20 -9.23
N TRP A 271 -11.07 -8.97 -7.91
CA TRP A 271 -10.85 -7.68 -7.31
C TRP A 271 -9.41 -7.18 -7.54
N ARG A 272 -8.41 -8.06 -7.40
CA ARG A 272 -7.00 -7.74 -7.64
C ARG A 272 -6.73 -7.37 -9.11
N ASP A 273 -7.35 -8.07 -10.05
CA ASP A 273 -7.22 -7.75 -11.47
C ASP A 273 -7.88 -6.41 -11.81
N GLN A 274 -9.06 -6.13 -11.23
CA GLN A 274 -9.78 -4.87 -11.39
C GLN A 274 -8.97 -3.68 -10.88
N ARG A 275 -8.43 -3.74 -9.64
CA ARG A 275 -7.66 -2.63 -9.06
C ARG A 275 -6.37 -2.35 -9.84
N HIS A 276 -5.69 -3.38 -10.34
CA HIS A 276 -4.56 -3.20 -11.26
C HIS A 276 -4.97 -2.54 -12.58
N ALA A 277 -6.10 -2.94 -13.16
CA ALA A 277 -6.60 -2.35 -14.40
C ALA A 277 -6.98 -0.87 -14.21
N LEU A 278 -7.57 -0.50 -13.08
CA LEU A 278 -7.89 0.88 -12.71
C LEU A 278 -6.63 1.73 -12.62
N ILE A 279 -5.66 1.33 -11.79
CA ILE A 279 -4.38 2.05 -11.61
C ILE A 279 -3.63 2.18 -12.93
N ARG A 280 -3.53 1.08 -13.70
CA ARG A 280 -2.89 1.11 -15.02
C ARG A 280 -3.56 2.12 -15.93
N THR A 281 -4.88 2.07 -16.05
CA THR A 281 -5.64 2.92 -16.97
C THR A 281 -5.47 4.40 -16.64
N VAL A 282 -5.54 4.79 -15.37
CA VAL A 282 -5.36 6.20 -14.98
C VAL A 282 -3.90 6.66 -15.11
N SER A 283 -2.93 5.76 -14.96
CA SER A 283 -1.50 6.07 -15.16
C SER A 283 -1.14 6.35 -16.62
N PHE A 284 -1.91 5.80 -17.57
CA PHE A 284 -1.83 6.15 -18.99
C PHE A 284 -2.85 7.21 -19.43
N GLY A 285 -3.66 7.72 -18.49
CA GLY A 285 -4.68 8.72 -18.75
C GLY A 285 -4.06 10.09 -19.09
N GLY A 286 -4.80 10.90 -19.87
CA GLY A 286 -4.41 12.29 -20.14
C GLY A 286 -4.92 13.27 -19.08
N ASP A 287 -4.58 14.55 -19.23
CA ASP A 287 -4.88 15.63 -18.26
C ASP A 287 -6.36 15.81 -17.93
N ARG A 288 -7.27 15.28 -18.77
CA ARG A 288 -8.72 15.35 -18.55
C ARG A 288 -9.25 14.27 -17.61
N THR A 289 -8.52 13.16 -17.46
CA THR A 289 -8.95 12.00 -16.65
C THR A 289 -9.34 12.38 -15.21
N PRO A 290 -8.58 13.19 -14.47
CA PRO A 290 -8.90 13.53 -13.07
C PRO A 290 -10.23 14.30 -12.89
N GLY A 291 -10.76 14.90 -13.96
CA GLY A 291 -12.00 15.67 -13.95
C GLY A 291 -13.22 14.92 -14.51
N LEU A 292 -13.07 13.68 -14.98
CA LEU A 292 -14.20 12.91 -15.50
C LEU A 292 -15.23 12.65 -14.38
N PRO A 293 -16.53 12.88 -14.63
CA PRO A 293 -17.56 12.65 -13.62
C PRO A 293 -17.85 11.16 -13.47
N VAL A 294 -17.64 10.61 -12.28
CA VAL A 294 -18.03 9.25 -11.89
C VAL A 294 -19.40 9.31 -11.20
N PRO A 295 -20.43 8.63 -11.72
CA PRO A 295 -21.76 8.63 -11.11
C PRO A 295 -21.84 7.70 -9.89
N TYR A 296 -22.47 8.18 -8.81
CA TYR A 296 -22.75 7.48 -7.55
C TYR A 296 -24.27 7.56 -7.26
N GLY A 297 -25.08 7.03 -8.17
CA GLY A 297 -26.53 7.17 -8.12
C GLY A 297 -26.99 8.59 -8.46
N ASP A 298 -27.42 9.34 -7.44
CA ASP A 298 -28.04 10.66 -7.60
C ASP A 298 -27.04 11.83 -7.59
N PHE A 299 -25.75 11.56 -7.38
CA PHE A 299 -24.67 12.53 -7.46
C PHE A 299 -23.48 12.00 -8.26
N SER A 300 -22.48 12.85 -8.47
CA SER A 300 -21.22 12.46 -9.11
C SER A 300 -20.02 13.06 -8.41
N LEU A 301 -18.90 12.35 -8.47
CA LEU A 301 -17.59 12.81 -8.03
C LEU A 301 -16.66 12.95 -9.23
N PRO A 302 -15.77 13.96 -9.27
CA PRO A 302 -14.64 13.93 -10.19
C PRO A 302 -13.80 12.66 -9.97
N MET A 303 -13.23 12.09 -11.03
CA MET A 303 -12.42 10.86 -10.98
C MET A 303 -11.38 10.87 -9.85
N ARG A 304 -10.71 12.00 -9.63
CA ARG A 304 -9.74 12.13 -8.53
C ARG A 304 -10.37 11.96 -7.14
N ASP A 305 -11.56 12.51 -6.95
CA ASP A 305 -12.29 12.45 -5.68
C ASP A 305 -12.93 11.06 -5.54
N ALA A 306 -13.37 10.45 -6.64
CA ALA A 306 -13.83 9.05 -6.65
C ALA A 306 -12.72 8.09 -6.23
N PHE A 307 -11.47 8.27 -6.68
CA PHE A 307 -10.35 7.44 -6.23
C PHE A 307 -10.03 7.63 -4.73
N LEU A 308 -10.15 8.86 -4.21
CA LEU A 308 -10.00 9.12 -2.77
C LEU A 308 -11.11 8.48 -1.95
N ASP A 309 -12.36 8.59 -2.41
CA ASP A 309 -13.51 7.89 -1.83
C ASP A 309 -13.29 6.37 -1.80
N ARG A 310 -12.91 5.78 -2.94
CA ARG A 310 -12.62 4.34 -3.00
C ARG A 310 -11.44 3.92 -2.12
N ALA A 311 -10.44 4.79 -1.95
CA ALA A 311 -9.32 4.53 -1.04
C ALA A 311 -9.78 4.51 0.43
N PHE A 312 -10.60 5.48 0.83
CA PHE A 312 -11.20 5.53 2.17
C PHE A 312 -12.02 4.27 2.45
N GLU A 313 -12.87 3.88 1.50
CA GLU A 313 -13.75 2.71 1.63
C GLU A 313 -12.97 1.40 1.67
N CYS A 314 -11.90 1.27 0.87
CA CYS A 314 -10.99 0.14 0.94
C CYS A 314 -10.32 0.03 2.30
N TRP A 315 -9.87 1.15 2.89
CA TRP A 315 -9.24 1.15 4.21
C TRP A 315 -10.22 0.80 5.33
N VAL A 316 -11.42 1.40 5.34
CA VAL A 316 -12.46 1.11 6.32
C VAL A 316 -12.84 -0.36 6.29
N HIS A 317 -13.11 -0.91 5.11
CA HIS A 317 -13.52 -2.31 4.97
C HIS A 317 -12.37 -3.31 5.16
N ALA A 318 -11.12 -2.91 4.92
CA ALA A 318 -9.97 -3.70 5.36
C ALA A 318 -9.89 -3.75 6.90
N GLY A 319 -10.21 -2.65 7.58
CA GLY A 319 -10.41 -2.61 9.03
C GLY A 319 -11.52 -3.55 9.49
N ASP A 320 -12.68 -3.55 8.84
CA ASP A 320 -13.78 -4.48 9.19
C ASP A 320 -13.36 -5.95 9.07
N ILE A 321 -12.59 -6.30 8.04
CA ILE A 321 -12.04 -7.65 7.88
C ILE A 321 -11.03 -7.93 8.99
N ALA A 322 -10.10 -7.01 9.24
CA ALA A 322 -9.05 -7.17 10.24
C ALA A 322 -9.63 -7.36 11.65
N ASP A 323 -10.64 -6.57 12.02
CA ASP A 323 -11.37 -6.68 13.28
C ASP A 323 -12.06 -8.04 13.41
N ALA A 324 -12.60 -8.60 12.31
CA ALA A 324 -13.29 -9.89 12.33
C ALA A 324 -12.37 -11.10 12.58
N ILE A 325 -11.05 -10.92 12.43
CA ILE A 325 -10.03 -11.98 12.54
C ILE A 325 -8.91 -11.61 13.52
N ASP A 326 -9.07 -10.54 14.30
CA ASP A 326 -8.08 -10.01 15.24
C ASP A 326 -6.70 -9.70 14.60
N TYR A 327 -6.69 -9.18 13.37
CA TYR A 327 -5.46 -8.79 12.66
C TYR A 327 -5.07 -7.32 12.93
N PRO A 328 -3.79 -7.01 13.19
CA PRO A 328 -3.36 -5.64 13.42
C PRO A 328 -3.42 -4.80 12.13
N TYR A 329 -4.32 -3.82 12.07
CA TYR A 329 -4.46 -2.95 10.89
C TYR A 329 -4.53 -1.47 11.29
N GLY A 330 -3.49 -0.71 10.91
CA GLY A 330 -3.34 0.70 11.30
C GLY A 330 -4.00 1.72 10.35
N PRO A 331 -3.92 3.02 10.68
CA PRO A 331 -4.36 4.10 9.78
C PRO A 331 -3.56 4.16 8.47
N PRO A 332 -4.06 4.86 7.44
CA PRO A 332 -3.29 5.24 6.26
C PRO A 332 -2.09 6.13 6.63
N ALA A 333 -1.13 6.24 5.70
CA ALA A 333 -0.06 7.23 5.84
C ALA A 333 -0.65 8.65 5.97
N ALA A 334 -0.07 9.49 6.84
CA ALA A 334 -0.62 10.81 7.18
C ALA A 334 -0.96 11.69 5.94
N PRO A 335 -0.14 11.75 4.86
CA PRO A 335 -0.51 12.50 3.66
C PRO A 335 -1.71 11.91 2.91
N HIS A 336 -1.91 10.59 2.95
CA HIS A 336 -3.06 9.94 2.35
C HIS A 336 -4.32 10.19 3.19
N LEU A 337 -4.19 10.06 4.51
CA LEU A 337 -5.28 10.34 5.45
C LEU A 337 -5.77 11.79 5.33
N TRP A 338 -4.86 12.77 5.24
CA TRP A 338 -5.22 14.17 5.03
C TRP A 338 -6.08 14.38 3.77
N ARG A 339 -5.75 13.72 2.65
CA ARG A 339 -6.54 13.83 1.40
C ARG A 339 -7.93 13.22 1.53
N MET A 340 -8.07 12.14 2.31
CA MET A 340 -9.38 11.53 2.59
C MET A 340 -10.22 12.44 3.52
N LEU A 341 -9.60 13.00 4.56
CA LEU A 341 -10.23 13.96 5.46
C LEU A 341 -10.67 15.23 4.73
N ASP A 342 -9.81 15.77 3.87
CA ASP A 342 -10.15 16.92 3.01
C ASP A 342 -11.35 16.63 2.11
N LEU A 343 -11.39 15.45 1.47
CA LEU A 343 -12.55 15.06 0.67
C LEU A 343 -13.82 15.01 1.53
N ALA A 344 -13.79 14.32 2.68
CA ALA A 344 -14.94 14.22 3.58
C ALA A 344 -15.43 15.62 4.01
N ALA A 345 -14.52 16.52 4.41
CA ALA A 345 -14.85 17.89 4.77
C ALA A 345 -15.49 18.68 3.61
N ARG A 346 -14.96 18.53 2.38
CA ARG A 346 -15.53 19.15 1.16
C ARG A 346 -16.92 18.62 0.81
N LEU A 347 -17.28 17.41 1.23
CA LEU A 347 -18.59 16.80 0.98
C LEU A 347 -19.65 17.21 2.02
N LEU A 348 -19.25 17.69 3.20
CA LEU A 348 -20.18 18.06 4.28
C LEU A 348 -21.25 19.08 3.86
N PRO A 349 -20.96 20.18 3.12
CA PRO A 349 -21.99 21.13 2.73
C PRO A 349 -23.08 20.52 1.84
N VAL A 350 -22.69 19.61 0.93
CA VAL A 350 -23.62 18.90 0.04
C VAL A 350 -24.46 17.91 0.84
N SER A 351 -23.83 17.14 1.74
CA SER A 351 -24.51 16.22 2.65
C SER A 351 -25.53 16.95 3.54
N LEU A 352 -25.12 18.05 4.16
CA LEU A 352 -25.99 18.89 4.99
C LEU A 352 -27.20 19.42 4.21
N ALA A 353 -26.99 19.90 2.99
CA ALA A 353 -28.09 20.35 2.15
C ALA A 353 -29.03 19.20 1.72
N ALA A 354 -28.50 17.99 1.50
CA ALA A 354 -29.33 16.81 1.23
C ALA A 354 -30.20 16.44 2.44
N ARG A 355 -29.61 16.41 3.64
CA ARG A 355 -30.34 16.20 4.90
C ARG A 355 -31.44 17.24 5.11
N ARG A 356 -31.15 18.52 4.86
CA ARG A 356 -32.13 19.61 4.94
C ARG A 356 -33.30 19.40 3.97
N ARG A 357 -33.03 19.01 2.72
CA ARG A 357 -34.09 18.69 1.74
C ARG A 357 -34.96 17.51 2.18
N ALA A 358 -34.38 16.55 2.90
CA ALA A 358 -35.10 15.43 3.50
C ALA A 358 -35.84 15.77 4.81
N GLY A 359 -35.72 17.01 5.31
CA GLY A 359 -36.32 17.42 6.59
C GLY A 359 -35.59 16.89 7.83
N LEU A 360 -34.31 16.48 7.68
CA LEU A 360 -33.50 15.83 8.72
C LEU A 360 -32.42 16.74 9.33
N ALA A 361 -32.41 18.01 8.93
CA ALA A 361 -31.50 19.05 9.42
C ALA A 361 -32.25 20.39 9.41
N SER A 362 -31.75 21.36 10.16
CA SER A 362 -32.43 22.62 10.34
C SER A 362 -32.43 23.48 9.07
N PRO A 363 -33.47 24.32 8.84
CA PRO A 363 -33.53 25.18 7.67
C PRO A 363 -32.32 26.11 7.56
N ALA A 364 -31.94 26.46 6.33
CA ALA A 364 -30.90 27.44 6.08
C ALA A 364 -31.32 28.79 6.67
N ARG A 365 -30.44 29.44 7.44
CA ARG A 365 -30.72 30.75 8.05
C ARG A 365 -30.41 31.90 7.13
N THR A 366 -29.40 31.75 6.26
CA THR A 366 -28.98 32.80 5.32
C THR A 366 -28.64 32.20 3.96
N LEU A 367 -29.43 32.54 2.94
CA LEU A 367 -29.12 32.15 1.56
C LEU A 367 -28.24 33.22 0.91
N GLY A 368 -27.06 32.81 0.44
CA GLY A 368 -26.12 33.67 -0.27
C GLY A 368 -25.88 33.20 -1.70
N ALA A 369 -25.36 34.09 -2.54
CA ALA A 369 -24.86 33.73 -3.86
C ALA A 369 -23.68 32.75 -3.75
N ALA A 370 -23.46 31.93 -4.78
CA ALA A 370 -22.29 31.06 -4.82
C ALA A 370 -20.98 31.88 -4.71
N GLY A 371 -20.05 31.39 -3.90
CA GLY A 371 -18.78 32.06 -3.57
C GLY A 371 -18.88 33.14 -2.50
N ALA A 372 -20.09 33.57 -2.11
CA ALA A 372 -20.25 34.53 -1.01
C ALA A 372 -19.90 33.88 0.34
N PRO A 373 -19.31 34.64 1.29
CA PRO A 373 -19.09 34.15 2.64
C PRO A 373 -20.44 33.82 3.30
N GLY A 374 -20.46 32.77 4.11
CA GLY A 374 -21.65 32.33 4.84
C GLY A 374 -21.33 31.84 6.24
N ARG A 375 -22.39 31.63 7.05
CA ARG A 375 -22.24 31.00 8.38
C ARG A 375 -21.48 29.69 8.23
N SER A 376 -20.43 29.55 9.02
CA SER A 376 -19.48 28.46 8.93
C SER A 376 -19.41 27.71 10.25
N LEU A 377 -19.14 26.42 10.19
CA LEU A 377 -18.63 25.66 11.32
C LEU A 377 -17.13 25.45 11.10
N HIS A 378 -16.33 25.74 12.11
CA HIS A 378 -14.91 25.37 12.12
C HIS A 378 -14.80 23.92 12.57
N LEU A 379 -14.24 23.08 11.69
CA LEU A 379 -13.93 21.69 11.94
C LEU A 379 -12.40 21.60 12.12
N GLU A 380 -11.97 21.33 13.33
CA GLU A 380 -10.60 21.02 13.69
C GLU A 380 -10.46 19.50 13.81
N VAL A 381 -9.57 18.91 13.01
CA VAL A 381 -9.24 17.50 13.12
C VAL A 381 -7.82 17.37 13.62
N GLU A 382 -7.65 16.75 14.78
CA GLU A 382 -6.35 16.55 15.42
C GLU A 382 -5.65 15.28 14.88
N GLY A 383 -4.34 15.18 15.15
CA GLY A 383 -3.55 13.98 14.86
C GLY A 383 -2.95 13.92 13.44
N PRO A 384 -2.39 12.77 13.05
CA PRO A 384 -1.71 12.60 11.77
C PRO A 384 -2.66 12.83 10.59
N GLY A 385 -2.32 13.77 9.71
CA GLY A 385 -3.18 14.13 8.58
C GLY A 385 -4.36 15.04 8.95
N GLY A 386 -4.43 15.51 10.20
CA GLY A 386 -5.41 16.50 10.65
C GLY A 386 -5.23 17.89 10.01
N GLY A 387 -6.13 18.81 10.36
CA GLY A 387 -6.15 20.17 9.84
C GLY A 387 -7.41 20.95 10.23
N ASP A 388 -7.56 22.12 9.61
CA ASP A 388 -8.67 23.04 9.84
C ASP A 388 -9.51 23.23 8.58
N TRP A 389 -10.81 23.04 8.70
CA TRP A 389 -11.78 23.32 7.64
C TRP A 389 -12.90 24.23 8.12
N TYR A 390 -13.36 25.13 7.25
CA TYR A 390 -14.53 25.96 7.51
C TYR A 390 -15.67 25.48 6.63
N VAL A 391 -16.66 24.82 7.23
CA VAL A 391 -17.77 24.17 6.55
C VAL A 391 -18.94 25.15 6.43
N PRO A 392 -19.31 25.61 5.22
CA PRO A 392 -20.48 26.46 5.04
C PRO A 392 -21.78 25.71 5.38
N LEU A 393 -22.60 26.31 6.23
CA LEU A 393 -23.78 25.67 6.83
C LEU A 393 -25.06 25.84 5.99
N ASP A 394 -25.24 27.01 5.39
CA ASP A 394 -26.54 27.40 4.84
C ASP A 394 -26.69 27.12 3.33
N SER A 395 -25.58 27.15 2.57
CA SER A 395 -25.57 26.90 1.13
C SER A 395 -24.32 26.10 0.73
N PRO A 396 -24.45 25.00 -0.05
CA PRO A 396 -23.31 24.22 -0.53
C PRO A 396 -22.32 25.01 -1.38
N GLY A 397 -22.79 26.08 -2.03
CA GLY A 397 -21.96 26.93 -2.89
C GLY A 397 -21.34 28.12 -2.16
N ALA A 398 -21.60 28.31 -0.87
CA ALA A 398 -21.00 29.40 -0.11
C ALA A 398 -19.53 29.10 0.25
N THR A 399 -18.77 30.15 0.59
CA THR A 399 -17.39 30.03 1.04
C THR A 399 -17.37 30.03 2.57
N GLY A 400 -16.78 28.98 3.16
CA GLY A 400 -16.54 28.94 4.61
C GLY A 400 -15.43 29.90 5.02
N SER A 401 -15.53 30.50 6.20
CA SER A 401 -14.51 31.44 6.71
C SER A 401 -14.48 31.54 8.23
N PRO A 402 -13.32 31.86 8.84
CA PRO A 402 -13.20 32.05 10.28
C PRO A 402 -14.03 33.22 10.79
N GLU A 403 -14.14 34.32 10.03
CA GLU A 403 -14.89 35.50 10.44
C GLU A 403 -16.39 35.25 10.60
N HIS A 404 -16.89 34.16 9.98
CA HIS A 404 -18.30 33.75 10.03
C HIS A 404 -18.48 32.40 10.76
N ALA A 405 -17.47 31.95 11.50
CA ALA A 405 -17.58 30.75 12.32
C ALA A 405 -18.58 30.98 13.46
N VAL A 406 -19.65 30.18 13.50
CA VAL A 406 -20.70 30.25 14.53
C VAL A 406 -20.64 29.08 15.52
N ALA A 407 -19.83 28.08 15.21
CA ALA A 407 -19.61 26.89 16.00
C ALA A 407 -18.23 26.31 15.65
N HIS A 408 -17.67 25.59 16.61
CA HIS A 408 -16.41 24.88 16.47
C HIS A 408 -16.58 23.43 16.95
N VAL A 409 -15.99 22.49 16.21
CA VAL A 409 -15.93 21.06 16.54
C VAL A 409 -14.49 20.60 16.38
N ALA A 410 -13.95 19.99 17.43
CA ALA A 410 -12.61 19.40 17.47
C ALA A 410 -12.69 17.89 17.77
N LEU A 411 -12.00 17.06 16.99
CA LEU A 411 -11.93 15.61 17.20
C LEU A 411 -10.67 14.99 16.57
N ASP A 412 -10.28 13.80 17.01
CA ASP A 412 -9.17 13.05 16.39
C ASP A 412 -9.50 12.60 14.96
N GLY A 413 -8.49 12.51 14.09
CA GLY A 413 -8.65 12.08 12.70
C GLY A 413 -9.28 10.70 12.53
N LEU A 414 -8.93 9.73 13.36
CA LEU A 414 -9.57 8.41 13.32
C LEU A 414 -11.03 8.50 13.76
N GLU A 415 -11.33 9.27 14.79
CA GLU A 415 -12.70 9.47 15.27
C GLU A 415 -13.59 10.09 14.17
N PHE A 416 -13.09 11.12 13.46
CA PHE A 416 -13.81 11.71 12.34
C PHE A 416 -14.03 10.71 11.20
N CYS A 417 -13.03 9.88 10.89
CA CYS A 417 -13.17 8.81 9.90
C CYS A 417 -14.21 7.74 10.33
N GLN A 418 -14.21 7.31 11.59
CA GLN A 418 -15.21 6.35 12.11
C GLN A 418 -16.62 6.94 12.07
N LEU A 419 -16.77 8.23 12.38
CA LEU A 419 -18.04 8.95 12.21
C LEU A 419 -18.45 8.99 10.73
N ALA A 420 -17.56 9.40 9.83
CA ALA A 420 -17.84 9.50 8.40
C ALA A 420 -18.13 8.13 7.74
N ALA A 421 -17.58 7.05 8.30
CA ALA A 421 -17.87 5.66 7.94
C ALA A 421 -19.16 5.11 8.58
N GLY A 422 -19.80 5.86 9.48
CA GLY A 422 -21.02 5.42 10.17
C GLY A 422 -20.78 4.29 11.16
N HIS A 423 -19.55 4.17 11.67
CA HIS A 423 -19.16 3.19 12.68
C HIS A 423 -19.42 3.67 14.11
N VAL A 424 -19.52 4.99 14.30
CA VAL A 424 -19.81 5.69 15.56
C VAL A 424 -20.99 6.64 15.33
N ALA A 425 -21.89 6.70 16.31
CA ALA A 425 -23.11 7.50 16.18
C ALA A 425 -22.76 8.97 16.30
N PRO A 426 -23.43 9.88 15.56
CA PRO A 426 -23.19 11.32 15.70
C PRO A 426 -23.24 11.82 17.14
N GLU A 427 -24.09 11.22 17.97
CA GLU A 427 -24.25 11.57 19.38
C GLU A 427 -23.19 10.96 20.31
N GLU A 428 -22.53 9.90 19.86
CA GLU A 428 -21.50 9.17 20.61
C GLU A 428 -20.08 9.57 20.21
N ALA A 429 -19.93 10.31 19.10
CA ALA A 429 -18.65 10.78 18.61
C ALA A 429 -17.89 11.56 19.68
N ALA A 430 -16.63 11.20 19.90
CA ALA A 430 -15.74 11.84 20.86
C ALA A 430 -15.25 13.20 20.35
N ALA A 431 -16.16 14.17 20.27
CA ALA A 431 -15.92 15.51 19.75
C ALA A 431 -16.05 16.58 20.85
N GLY A 432 -15.03 17.41 21.00
CA GLY A 432 -15.13 18.69 21.71
C GLY A 432 -15.89 19.69 20.85
N HIS A 433 -16.77 20.49 21.45
CA HIS A 433 -17.55 21.45 20.66
C HIS A 433 -17.94 22.71 21.45
N ASP A 434 -18.04 23.83 20.74
CA ASP A 434 -18.56 25.09 21.27
C ASP A 434 -19.43 25.85 20.24
N GLY A 435 -20.13 26.90 20.70
CA GLY A 435 -20.99 27.73 19.84
C GLY A 435 -22.39 27.15 19.58
N ASP A 436 -22.88 27.32 18.35
CA ASP A 436 -24.24 26.94 17.93
C ASP A 436 -24.44 25.41 17.92
N ARG A 437 -25.07 24.88 18.98
CA ARG A 437 -25.33 23.44 19.17
C ARG A 437 -26.12 22.80 18.04
N GLU A 438 -27.01 23.55 17.38
CA GLU A 438 -27.77 23.04 16.24
C GLU A 438 -26.87 22.83 15.03
N ALA A 439 -25.96 23.78 14.78
CA ALA A 439 -24.97 23.67 13.70
C ALA A 439 -24.01 22.50 13.93
N VAL A 440 -23.53 22.32 15.18
CA VAL A 440 -22.67 21.18 15.56
C VAL A 440 -23.38 19.86 15.25
N ARG A 441 -24.61 19.69 15.77
CA ARG A 441 -25.40 18.48 15.56
C ARG A 441 -25.62 18.21 14.08
N ASP A 442 -26.06 19.21 13.33
CA ASP A 442 -26.35 19.07 11.90
C ASP A 442 -25.11 18.65 11.10
N VAL A 443 -23.91 19.15 11.45
CA VAL A 443 -22.66 18.75 10.79
C VAL A 443 -22.22 17.34 11.17
N LEU A 444 -22.29 16.93 12.45
CA LEU A 444 -21.95 15.56 12.86
C LEU A 444 -22.85 14.53 12.15
N PHE A 445 -24.15 14.82 12.05
CA PHE A 445 -25.09 14.00 11.29
C PHE A 445 -24.83 14.04 9.78
N ALA A 446 -24.39 15.17 9.23
CA ALA A 446 -23.98 15.27 7.82
C ALA A 446 -22.72 14.45 7.53
N ALA A 447 -21.76 14.41 8.46
CA ALA A 447 -20.57 13.58 8.38
C ALA A 447 -20.95 12.08 8.38
N ALA A 448 -21.76 11.63 9.33
CA ALA A 448 -22.23 10.23 9.35
C ALA A 448 -23.00 9.84 8.08
N SER A 449 -23.75 10.77 7.49
CA SER A 449 -24.50 10.53 6.26
C SER A 449 -23.63 10.42 4.99
N LEU A 450 -22.31 10.57 5.09
CA LEU A 450 -21.39 10.25 3.99
C LEU A 450 -21.22 8.72 3.81
N SER A 451 -21.38 7.97 4.89
CA SER A 451 -21.36 6.51 4.87
C SER A 451 -22.52 5.93 4.08
N ARG A 452 -22.27 4.78 3.46
CA ARG A 452 -23.24 4.03 2.67
C ARG A 452 -22.79 2.57 2.57
N MET A 453 -23.74 1.70 2.23
CA MET A 453 -23.48 0.32 1.83
C MET A 453 -23.12 0.24 0.36
#